data_AF-A0A6N8UHX2-F1
#
_entry.id   AF-A0A6N8UHX2-F1
#
_cell.length_a   1.000
_cell.length_b   1.000
_cell.length_c   1.000
_cell.angle_alpha   90.00
_cell.angle_beta   90.00
_cell.angle_gamma   90.00
#
_symmetry.space_group_name_H-M   'P 1'
#
loop_
_entity.id
_entity.type
_entity.pdbx_description
1 polymer ?
#
loop_
_entity_poly.entity_id
_entity_poly.type
_entity_poly.pdbx_seq_one_letter_code
_entity_poly.pdbx_strand_id
1 'polypeptide(L)'
;MFLALIAFIGFQEVTMILFISVLVFGPKKIPEIARGLGQGLRAMREATDQIKREVMDSADKIDPSGEIKKTQQQIEEEIANAKKEIDEAVGPIKRTKL
;
A
#
# COMPACT_ATOMS: atom_id res chain seq x y z
N MET A 1 16.65 -18.35 22.42
CA MET A 1 16.18 -17.77 23.70
C MET A 1 16.19 -16.24 23.68
N PHE A 2 17.32 -15.59 23.36
CA PHE A 2 17.40 -14.10 23.30
C PHE A 2 16.45 -13.47 22.26
N LEU A 3 16.26 -14.11 21.10
CA LEU A 3 15.29 -13.67 20.08
C LEU A 3 13.83 -13.78 20.51
N ALA A 4 13.48 -14.72 21.40
CA ALA A 4 12.11 -14.88 21.88
C ALA A 4 11.69 -13.75 22.83
N LEU A 5 12.66 -13.11 23.52
CA LEU A 5 12.41 -11.93 24.35
C LEU A 5 12.02 -10.69 23.53
N ILE A 6 12.51 -10.59 22.29
CA ILE A 6 12.13 -9.49 21.38
C ILE A 6 10.67 -9.64 20.91
N ALA A 7 10.19 -10.88 20.78
CA ALA A 7 8.81 -11.16 20.37
C ALA A 7 7.77 -10.93 21.49
N PHE A 8 8.18 -11.04 22.76
CA PHE A 8 7.35 -10.78 23.94
C PHE A 8 7.87 -9.58 24.74
N ILE A 9 8.06 -8.44 24.05
CA ILE A 9 8.55 -7.22 24.70
C ILE A 9 7.39 -6.55 25.46
N GLY A 10 7.50 -6.48 26.79
CA GLY A 10 6.60 -5.71 27.63
C GLY A 10 7.02 -4.23 27.70
N PHE A 11 6.19 -3.43 28.37
CA PHE A 11 6.47 -2.01 28.59
C PHE A 11 7.79 -1.77 29.35
N GLN A 12 8.12 -2.67 30.29
CA GLN A 12 9.32 -2.58 31.11
C GLN A 12 10.60 -2.78 30.28
N GLU A 13 10.61 -3.78 29.41
CA GLU A 13 11.75 -4.11 28.54
C GLU A 13 12.01 -2.99 27.53
N VAL A 14 10.95 -2.44 26.93
CA VAL A 14 11.05 -1.29 26.01
C VAL A 14 11.64 -0.07 26.72
N THR A 15 11.18 0.21 27.95
CA THR A 15 11.69 1.33 28.75
C THR A 15 13.17 1.16 29.11
N MET A 16 13.61 -0.07 29.44
CA MET A 16 15.02 -0.37 29.73
C MET A 16 15.92 -0.13 28.51
N ILE A 17 15.50 -0.58 27.32
CA ILE A 17 16.25 -0.37 26.07
C ILE A 17 16.31 1.13 25.72
N LEU A 18 15.21 1.85 25.88
CA LEU A 18 15.16 3.30 25.71
C LEU A 18 16.10 4.02 26.67
N PHE A 19 16.16 3.59 27.93
CA PHE A 19 17.06 4.17 28.92
C PHE A 19 18.53 3.99 28.54
N ILE A 20 18.94 2.77 28.16
CA ILE A 20 20.31 2.51 27.68
C ILE A 20 20.60 3.34 26.42
N SER A 21 19.66 3.41 25.47
CA SER A 21 19.80 4.20 24.25
C SER A 21 20.00 5.69 24.56
N VAL A 22 19.27 6.22 25.55
CA VAL A 22 19.42 7.60 26.02
C VAL A 22 20.77 7.82 26.70
N LEU A 23 21.34 6.84 27.40
CA LEU A 23 22.68 6.97 27.98
C LEU A 23 23.77 6.98 26.89
N VAL A 24 23.63 6.15 25.86
CA VAL A 24 24.59 6.06 24.74
C VAL A 24 24.53 7.29 23.83
N PHE A 25 23.32 7.69 23.41
CA PHE A 25 23.12 8.77 22.44
C PHE A 25 22.79 10.12 23.09
N GLY A 26 22.30 10.13 24.33
CA GLY A 26 21.82 11.34 25.01
C GLY A 26 20.32 11.60 24.77
N PRO A 27 19.60 12.16 25.76
CA PRO A 27 18.15 12.39 25.67
C PRO A 27 17.76 13.43 24.61
N LYS A 28 18.71 14.29 24.21
CA LYS A 28 18.50 15.33 23.18
C LYS A 28 18.68 14.81 21.76
N LYS A 29 19.52 13.78 21.53
CA LYS A 29 19.81 13.29 20.17
C LYS A 29 18.67 12.49 19.56
N ILE A 30 17.94 11.71 20.37
CA ILE A 30 16.78 10.94 19.89
C ILE A 30 15.71 11.84 19.25
N PRO A 31 15.21 12.91 19.92
CA PRO A 31 14.22 13.80 19.31
C PRO A 31 14.82 14.62 18.16
N GLU A 32 16.10 14.97 18.18
CA GLU A 32 16.78 15.67 17.09
C GLU A 32 16.82 14.83 15.81
N ILE A 33 17.20 13.55 15.91
CA ILE A 33 17.19 12.58 14.80
C ILE A 33 15.77 12.37 14.30
N ALA A 34 14.80 12.18 15.20
CA ALA A 34 13.38 12.03 14.82
C ALA A 34 12.85 13.24 14.05
N ARG A 35 13.22 14.47 14.46
CA ARG A 35 12.86 15.70 13.76
C ARG A 35 13.52 15.79 12.39
N GLY A 36 14.80 15.46 12.29
CA GLY A 36 15.53 15.44 11.01
C GLY A 36 14.94 14.42 10.02
N LEU A 37 14.69 13.19 10.48
CA LEU A 37 14.05 12.15 9.67
C LEU A 37 12.61 12.53 9.29
N GLY A 38 11.85 13.13 10.20
CA GLY A 38 10.49 13.59 9.92
C GLY A 38 10.44 14.68 8.86
N GLN A 39 11.38 15.63 8.89
CA GLN A 39 11.53 16.65 7.84
C GLN A 39 11.94 16.02 6.51
N GLY A 40 12.89 15.07 6.53
CA GLY A 40 13.30 14.32 5.34
C GLY A 40 12.15 13.55 4.70
N LEU A 41 11.40 12.76 5.48
CA LEU A 41 10.22 12.02 5.00
C LEU A 41 9.16 12.96 4.43
N ARG A 42 8.94 14.13 5.06
CA ARG A 42 8.00 15.12 4.56
C ARG A 42 8.43 15.68 3.20
N ALA A 43 9.70 16.05 3.06
CA ALA A 43 10.25 16.55 1.79
C ALA A 43 10.20 15.47 0.69
N MET A 44 10.53 14.22 1.03
CA MET A 44 10.42 13.09 0.09
C MET A 44 8.98 12.87 -0.35
N ARG A 45 8.01 12.90 0.58
CA ARG A 45 6.59 12.76 0.26
C ARG A 45 6.11 13.90 -0.64
N GLU A 46 6.49 15.14 -0.35
CA GLU A 46 6.10 16.30 -1.14
C GLU A 46 6.66 16.24 -2.56
N ALA A 47 7.95 15.90 -2.72
CA ALA A 47 8.56 15.66 -4.03
C ALA A 47 7.87 14.52 -4.78
N THR A 48 7.55 13.43 -4.09
CA THR A 48 6.83 12.29 -4.69
C THR A 48 5.42 12.68 -5.12
N ASP A 49 4.70 13.46 -4.31
CA ASP A 49 3.35 13.93 -4.61
C ASP A 49 3.35 14.91 -5.79
N GLN A 50 4.38 15.76 -5.92
CA GLN A 50 4.56 16.62 -7.09
C GLN A 50 4.82 15.80 -8.35
N ILE A 51 5.74 14.83 -8.31
CA ILE A 51 6.00 13.92 -9.44
C ILE A 51 4.73 13.15 -9.82
N LYS A 52 4.00 12.63 -8.82
CA LYS A 52 2.73 11.92 -9.06
C LYS A 52 1.72 12.82 -9.75
N ARG A 53 1.58 14.07 -9.31
CA ARG A 53 0.69 15.05 -9.95
C ARG A 53 1.12 15.38 -11.35
N GLU A 54 2.41 15.63 -11.59
CA GLU A 54 2.92 15.94 -12.93
C GLU A 54 2.76 14.75 -13.89
N VAL A 55 2.99 13.53 -13.42
CA VAL A 55 2.77 12.31 -14.21
C VAL A 55 1.29 12.06 -14.46
N MET A 56 0.42 12.25 -13.46
CA MET A 56 -1.04 12.10 -13.63
C MET A 56 -1.62 13.20 -14.52
N ASP A 57 -1.20 14.46 -14.37
CA ASP A 57 -1.62 15.57 -15.23
C ASP A 57 -1.08 15.41 -16.65
N SER A 58 0.11 14.84 -16.83
CA SER A 58 0.64 14.50 -18.15
C SER A 58 -0.11 13.32 -18.77
N ALA A 59 -0.47 12.31 -17.98
CA ALA A 59 -1.30 11.20 -18.44
C ALA A 59 -2.73 11.65 -18.79
N ASP A 60 -3.33 12.55 -17.99
CA ASP A 60 -4.63 13.16 -18.23
C ASP A 60 -4.61 14.09 -19.46
N LYS A 61 -3.48 14.75 -19.75
CA LYS A 61 -3.31 15.51 -21.01
C LYS A 61 -3.09 14.63 -22.24
N ILE A 62 -2.61 13.40 -22.07
CA ILE A 62 -2.43 12.40 -23.13
C ILE A 62 -3.75 11.63 -23.40
N ASP A 63 -4.64 11.50 -22.40
CA ASP A 63 -6.03 10.99 -22.53
C ASP A 63 -7.02 11.77 -21.63
N PRO A 64 -7.47 12.98 -22.06
CA PRO A 64 -8.36 13.85 -21.27
C PRO A 64 -9.84 13.43 -21.27
N SER A 65 -10.22 12.40 -22.05
CA SER A 65 -11.60 11.93 -22.14
C SER A 65 -11.90 10.75 -21.21
N GLY A 66 -10.88 10.23 -20.50
CA GLY A 66 -11.02 9.03 -19.68
C GLY A 66 -11.45 7.82 -20.52
N GLU A 67 -11.15 7.84 -21.83
CA GLU A 67 -11.52 6.82 -22.78
C GLU A 67 -10.91 5.49 -22.38
N ILE A 68 -9.65 5.48 -21.92
CA ILE A 68 -9.01 4.27 -21.41
C ILE A 68 -9.75 3.72 -20.17
N LYS A 69 -10.41 4.56 -19.37
CA LYS A 69 -11.17 4.13 -18.18
C LYS A 69 -12.58 3.66 -18.55
N LYS A 70 -13.25 4.33 -19.49
CA LYS A 70 -14.55 3.92 -20.05
C LYS A 70 -14.44 2.62 -20.86
N THR A 71 -13.40 2.49 -21.68
CA THR A 71 -13.11 1.29 -22.46
C THR A 71 -12.76 0.12 -21.53
N GLN A 72 -12.00 0.35 -20.45
CA GLN A 72 -11.79 -0.71 -19.44
C GLN A 72 -13.08 -1.15 -18.76
N GLN A 73 -13.98 -0.22 -18.40
CA GLN A 73 -15.28 -0.55 -17.80
C GLN A 73 -16.20 -1.30 -18.77
N GLN A 74 -16.24 -0.90 -20.04
CA GLN A 74 -17.02 -1.57 -21.08
C GLN A 74 -16.51 -2.97 -21.38
N ILE A 75 -15.18 -3.15 -21.43
CA ILE A 75 -14.54 -4.46 -21.60
C ILE A 75 -14.84 -5.36 -20.39
N GLU A 76 -14.76 -4.86 -19.16
CA GLU A 76 -15.12 -5.65 -17.96
C GLU A 76 -16.59 -6.06 -17.96
N GLU A 77 -17.51 -5.18 -18.37
CA GLU A 77 -18.96 -5.46 -18.43
C GLU A 77 -19.30 -6.48 -19.53
N GLU A 78 -18.65 -6.39 -20.69
CA GLU A 78 -18.80 -7.34 -21.80
C GLU A 78 -18.22 -8.71 -21.46
N ILE A 79 -17.04 -8.77 -20.81
CA ILE A 79 -16.45 -10.00 -20.30
C ILE A 79 -17.33 -10.64 -19.21
N ALA A 80 -17.95 -9.83 -18.34
CA ALA A 80 -18.86 -10.33 -17.31
C ALA A 80 -20.14 -10.95 -17.88
N ASN A 81 -20.69 -10.36 -18.95
CA ASN A 81 -21.87 -10.90 -19.64
C ASN A 81 -21.51 -12.15 -20.45
N ALA A 82 -20.38 -12.15 -21.16
CA ALA A 82 -19.90 -13.35 -21.86
C ALA A 82 -19.61 -14.51 -20.89
N LYS A 83 -19.09 -14.24 -19.68
CA LYS A 83 -18.92 -15.25 -18.64
C LYS A 83 -20.25 -15.86 -18.19
N LYS A 84 -21.31 -15.04 -18.05
CA LYS A 84 -22.65 -15.54 -17.69
C LYS A 84 -23.26 -16.41 -18.80
N GLU A 85 -23.15 -15.97 -20.06
CA GLU A 85 -23.63 -16.76 -21.21
C GLU A 85 -22.84 -18.06 -21.38
N ILE A 86 -21.53 -18.03 -21.14
CA ILE A 86 -20.69 -19.23 -21.11
C ILE A 86 -21.14 -20.12 -19.94
N ASP A 87 -21.27 -19.63 -18.72
CA ASP A 87 -21.72 -20.44 -17.57
C ASP A 87 -23.13 -21.05 -17.78
N GLU A 88 -24.04 -20.36 -18.48
CA GLU A 88 -25.35 -20.88 -18.89
C GLU A 88 -25.26 -21.89 -20.05
N ALA A 89 -24.35 -21.69 -21.02
CA ALA A 89 -24.14 -22.58 -22.15
C ALA A 89 -23.25 -23.80 -21.83
N VAL A 90 -22.39 -23.72 -20.82
CA VAL A 90 -21.47 -24.79 -20.39
C VAL A 90 -21.71 -25.34 -18.98
N GLY A 91 -22.78 -24.96 -18.27
CA GLY A 91 -23.13 -25.58 -16.97
C GLY A 91 -24.64 -25.80 -16.71
N PRO A 92 -25.14 -27.02 -16.36
CA PRO A 92 -24.46 -28.31 -16.18
C PRO A 92 -25.12 -29.48 -16.96
N ILE A 93 -24.44 -30.03 -17.97
CA ILE A 93 -24.54 -31.48 -18.26
C ILE A 93 -23.73 -32.21 -17.17
N LYS A 94 -24.24 -32.26 -15.93
CA LYS A 94 -23.80 -33.18 -14.86
C LYS A 94 -24.70 -33.09 -13.61
N ARG A 95 -25.99 -33.40 -13.76
CA ARG A 95 -26.75 -34.13 -12.72
C ARG A 95 -27.94 -34.89 -13.32
N THR A 96 -27.69 -35.63 -14.39
CA THR A 96 -28.56 -36.73 -14.83
C THR A 96 -27.86 -38.03 -14.44
N LYS A 97 -28.59 -38.87 -13.68
CA LYS A 97 -28.23 -40.19 -13.13
C LYS A 97 -27.40 -40.19 -11.83
N LEU A 98 -28.10 -40.28 -10.70
CA LEU A 98 -28.24 -41.46 -9.83
C LEU A 98 -28.94 -41.05 -8.52
#